data_AF-A0ABD3XZG4-F1
#
_entry.id   AF-A0ABD3XZG4-F1
#
_cell.length_a   1.000
_cell.length_b   1.000
_cell.length_c   1.000
_cell.angle_alpha   90.00
_cell.angle_beta   90.00
_cell.angle_gamma   90.00
#
_symmetry.space_group_name_H-M   'P 1'
#
loop_
_entity.id
_entity.type
_entity.pdbx_description
1 polymer ?
#
loop_
_entity_poly.entity_id
_entity_poly.type
_entity_poly.pdbx_seq_one_letter_code
_entity_poly.pdbx_strand_id
1 'polypeptide(L)'
;MLWASFLSTGDNYSPGNYGMWDQQRAIEFVKENIQAFRGNPSMITIFGQSTGGASVGLHILSPRSANLFQQAIMMSGSDRCEWTYIPSTDYVKQYAKELGDQLGCPTNDNQRLITCLQVSRSADDIVNASARVRIKQGTVGNPWGPVVDGAFIGANEAFLPDAPKVMREQGRFQKIRVMGGLVSDEGSFYIPKLSSLESGVTPAQYENIVNEFLWDRKIIDMLNTKEALEFQYTYWPQPENYTMIRQELINMMSDYIFGSGMEDALKYQTLYNRTFFYVFDFRSRFDFLPPWRGVAHGQELQYVFGFPYVNETYNRLFGIYPRQEYDIDYSDRNISDYMMNLFTNFSDSGNPTALQYEKKYFRNTTWLEYNVYNHSYLYIGNKSENRINYRQQYFAFWREYFVQLSNRPSYFTTAAPSSQRASSFETATWSLTALAGLLVIITIALFIVICRRRPKDY
;
A
#
# COMPACT_ATOMS: atom_id res chain seq x y z
N MET A 1 18.94 15.91 4.91
CA MET A 1 19.41 15.07 6.03
C MET A 1 18.92 13.62 6.02
N LEU A 2 17.77 13.26 5.43
CA LEU A 2 17.18 11.91 5.57
C LEU A 2 17.91 10.73 4.87
N TRP A 3 18.88 10.99 3.99
CA TRP A 3 19.44 9.96 3.10
C TRP A 3 20.53 9.10 3.80
N ALA A 4 21.26 9.63 4.78
CA ALA A 4 22.31 8.90 5.49
C ALA A 4 21.79 8.08 6.69
N SER A 5 20.61 8.40 7.23
CA SER A 5 20.01 7.74 8.40
C SER A 5 19.60 6.28 8.16
N PHE A 6 19.74 5.78 6.93
CA PHE A 6 19.43 4.39 6.56
C PHE A 6 20.61 3.68 5.91
N LEU A 7 21.82 4.25 5.96
CA LEU A 7 23.02 3.61 5.42
C LEU A 7 23.24 2.25 6.09
N SER A 8 23.36 1.19 5.28
CA SER A 8 23.71 -0.14 5.77
C SER A 8 24.77 -0.77 4.88
N THR A 9 25.76 -1.40 5.50
CA THR A 9 26.81 -2.20 4.82
C THR A 9 26.41 -3.67 4.70
N GLY A 10 25.22 -4.05 5.17
CA GLY A 10 24.74 -5.43 5.17
C GLY A 10 25.53 -6.34 6.13
N ASP A 11 26.08 -5.75 7.19
CA ASP A 11 26.80 -6.41 8.28
C ASP A 11 26.75 -5.56 9.56
N ASN A 12 27.52 -5.93 10.58
CA ASN A 12 27.51 -5.27 11.88
C ASN A 12 28.26 -3.93 11.95
N TYR A 13 29.02 -3.53 10.92
CA TYR A 13 29.73 -2.24 10.93
C TYR A 13 28.76 -1.07 10.73
N SER A 14 27.72 -1.28 9.91
CA SER A 14 26.60 -0.36 9.72
C SER A 14 25.35 -1.19 9.46
N PRO A 15 24.61 -1.64 10.49
CA PRO A 15 23.43 -2.48 10.30
C PRO A 15 22.27 -1.74 9.60
N GLY A 16 22.24 -0.41 9.69
CA GLY A 16 21.17 0.43 9.13
C GLY A 16 20.09 0.77 10.15
N ASN A 17 18.92 1.17 9.64
CA ASN A 17 17.73 1.52 10.43
C ASN A 17 17.92 2.66 11.45
N TYR A 18 18.95 3.51 11.35
CA TYR A 18 19.17 4.58 12.34
C TYR A 18 17.96 5.51 12.46
N GLY A 19 17.34 5.88 11.34
CA GLY A 19 16.11 6.68 11.35
C GLY A 19 14.92 6.00 12.03
N MET A 20 14.87 4.65 12.06
CA MET A 20 13.85 3.91 12.82
C MET A 20 14.19 3.87 14.31
N TRP A 21 15.47 3.75 14.66
CA TRP A 21 15.94 3.84 16.04
C TRP A 21 15.71 5.23 16.63
N ASP A 22 15.90 6.29 15.85
CA ASP A 22 15.58 7.67 16.26
C ASP A 22 14.09 7.80 16.60
N GLN A 23 13.21 7.27 15.76
CA GLN A 23 11.76 7.26 16.01
C GLN A 23 11.41 6.42 17.25
N GLN A 24 12.00 5.24 17.41
CA GLN A 24 11.78 4.39 18.58
C GLN A 24 12.21 5.10 19.87
N ARG A 25 13.38 5.75 19.88
CA ARG A 25 13.87 6.49 21.03
C ARG A 25 13.00 7.71 21.34
N ALA A 26 12.46 8.38 20.31
CA ALA A 26 11.51 9.46 20.50
C ALA A 26 10.20 8.97 21.14
N ILE A 27 9.66 7.82 20.71
CA ILE A 27 8.45 7.23 21.31
C ILE A 27 8.74 6.82 22.77
N GLU A 28 9.90 6.23 23.05
CA GLU A 28 10.33 5.90 24.41
C GLU A 28 10.46 7.14 25.28
N PHE A 29 11.09 8.21 24.79
CA PHE A 29 11.17 9.49 25.50
C PHE A 29 9.79 10.04 25.82
N VAL A 30 8.85 10.03 24.85
CA VAL A 30 7.47 10.43 25.10
C VAL A 30 6.85 9.56 26.19
N LYS A 31 6.99 8.24 26.12
CA LYS A 31 6.45 7.34 27.15
C LYS A 31 7.02 7.60 28.55
N GLU A 32 8.31 7.91 28.64
CA GLU A 32 8.98 8.22 29.91
C GLU A 32 8.58 9.59 30.49
N ASN A 33 8.27 10.58 29.64
CA ASN A 33 8.21 11.98 30.05
C ASN A 33 6.84 12.66 29.86
N ILE A 34 5.93 12.10 29.06
CA ILE A 34 4.69 12.80 28.66
C ILE A 34 3.76 13.09 29.86
N GLN A 35 3.89 12.34 30.95
CA GLN A 35 3.16 12.62 32.20
C GLN A 35 3.45 14.02 32.75
N ALA A 36 4.68 14.54 32.61
CA ALA A 36 5.04 15.89 33.02
C ALA A 36 4.29 16.97 32.20
N PHE A 37 3.90 16.62 30.97
CA PHE A 37 3.09 17.45 30.06
C PHE A 37 1.58 17.15 30.20
N ARG A 38 1.18 16.42 31.25
CA ARG A 38 -0.20 15.98 31.52
C ARG A 38 -0.77 15.00 30.48
N GLY A 39 0.07 14.38 29.66
CA GLY A 39 -0.35 13.27 28.81
C GLY A 39 -0.33 11.93 29.55
N ASN A 40 -0.96 10.92 28.98
CA ASN A 40 -1.04 9.58 29.55
C ASN A 40 -0.04 8.64 28.85
N PRO A 41 1.02 8.16 29.52
CA PRO A 41 2.01 7.27 28.91
C PRO A 41 1.47 5.86 28.56
N SER A 42 0.28 5.52 29.07
CA SER A 42 -0.44 4.28 28.75
C SER A 42 -1.48 4.45 27.64
N MET A 43 -1.59 5.65 27.05
CA MET A 43 -2.49 5.95 25.92
C MET A 43 -1.74 6.74 24.84
N ILE A 44 -0.70 6.12 24.29
CA ILE A 44 0.08 6.66 23.19
C ILE A 44 -0.44 6.07 21.88
N THR A 45 -0.80 6.95 20.96
CA THR A 45 -1.13 6.62 19.57
C THR A 45 -0.04 7.18 18.67
N ILE A 46 0.59 6.32 17.86
CA ILE A 46 1.49 6.77 16.80
C ILE A 46 0.74 6.85 15.47
N PHE A 47 1.03 7.86 14.66
CA PHE A 47 0.41 8.01 13.36
C PHE A 47 1.36 8.66 12.36
N GLY A 48 1.21 8.32 11.10
CA GLY A 48 2.07 8.83 10.04
C GLY A 48 1.47 8.63 8.66
N GLN A 49 1.93 9.44 7.72
CA GLN A 49 1.49 9.44 6.33
C GLN A 49 2.63 9.04 5.39
N SER A 50 2.32 8.32 4.31
CA SER A 50 3.30 7.87 3.32
C SER A 50 4.41 7.02 3.98
N THR A 51 5.67 7.42 3.83
CA THR A 51 6.82 6.81 4.53
C THR A 51 6.68 6.84 6.06
N GLY A 52 5.97 7.81 6.62
CA GLY A 52 5.59 7.82 8.04
C GLY A 52 4.56 6.72 8.37
N GLY A 53 3.59 6.47 7.49
CA GLY A 53 2.62 5.37 7.65
C GLY A 53 3.29 4.00 7.55
N ALA A 54 4.23 3.85 6.61
CA ALA A 54 5.10 2.68 6.54
C ALA A 54 5.95 2.51 7.80
N SER A 55 6.51 3.60 8.34
CA SER A 55 7.28 3.58 9.60
C SER A 55 6.41 3.13 10.79
N VAL A 56 5.15 3.60 10.87
CA VAL A 56 4.18 3.11 11.86
C VAL A 56 3.96 1.60 11.71
N GLY A 57 3.76 1.11 10.49
CA GLY A 57 3.69 -0.32 10.21
C GLY A 57 4.91 -1.09 10.71
N LEU A 58 6.12 -0.59 10.44
CA LEU A 58 7.37 -1.20 10.89
C LEU A 58 7.53 -1.19 12.42
N HIS A 59 7.07 -0.14 13.11
CA HIS A 59 7.01 -0.12 14.58
C HIS A 59 6.01 -1.15 15.13
N ILE A 60 4.89 -1.43 14.43
CA ILE A 60 3.97 -2.52 14.80
C ILE A 60 4.67 -3.88 14.71
N LEU A 61 5.55 -4.06 13.72
CA LEU A 61 6.30 -5.31 13.54
C LEU A 61 7.48 -5.45 14.53
N SER A 62 8.18 -4.36 14.81
CA SER A 62 9.42 -4.36 15.58
C SER A 62 9.20 -4.79 17.04
N PRO A 63 9.87 -5.86 17.52
CA PRO A 63 9.87 -6.21 18.94
C PRO A 63 10.47 -5.11 19.83
N ARG A 64 11.35 -4.27 19.28
CA ARG A 64 12.00 -3.16 19.98
C ARG A 64 11.05 -2.00 20.28
N SER A 65 9.92 -1.97 19.58
CA SER A 65 8.86 -0.98 19.80
C SER A 65 7.69 -1.55 20.62
N ALA A 66 7.82 -2.80 21.11
CA ALA A 66 6.78 -3.47 21.86
C ALA A 66 6.39 -2.69 23.13
N ASN A 67 5.09 -2.58 23.35
CA ASN A 67 4.49 -1.89 24.51
C ASN A 67 4.78 -0.38 24.57
N LEU A 68 5.44 0.25 23.60
CA LEU A 68 5.71 1.69 23.62
C LEU A 68 4.47 2.53 23.27
N PHE A 69 3.53 1.97 22.54
CA PHE A 69 2.26 2.59 22.14
C PHE A 69 1.15 1.55 22.13
N GLN A 70 -0.10 2.00 22.20
CA GLN A 70 -1.27 1.13 22.33
C GLN A 70 -2.10 1.12 21.05
N GLN A 71 -1.86 2.08 20.15
CA GLN A 71 -2.66 2.32 18.98
C GLN A 71 -1.81 2.91 17.86
N ALA A 72 -2.22 2.62 16.62
CA ALA A 72 -1.50 3.09 15.45
C ALA A 72 -2.46 3.53 14.34
N ILE A 73 -2.08 4.59 13.62
CA ILE A 73 -2.79 5.05 12.41
C ILE A 73 -1.81 5.09 11.24
N MET A 74 -2.06 4.28 10.21
CA MET A 74 -1.29 4.23 8.98
C MET A 74 -2.06 4.96 7.88
N MET A 75 -1.55 6.08 7.38
CA MET A 75 -2.18 6.85 6.32
C MET A 75 -1.37 6.68 5.03
N SER A 76 -2.00 6.15 3.98
CA SER A 76 -1.44 6.13 2.63
C SER A 76 -0.03 5.50 2.59
N GLY A 77 0.19 4.43 3.36
CA GLY A 77 1.46 3.70 3.47
C GLY A 77 1.45 2.67 4.60
N SER A 78 2.06 1.50 4.39
CA SER A 78 2.10 0.40 5.38
C SER A 78 3.41 -0.40 5.32
N ASP A 79 3.63 -1.29 6.28
CA ASP A 79 4.77 -2.23 6.29
C ASP A 79 4.76 -3.25 5.14
N ARG A 80 3.67 -3.30 4.37
CA ARG A 80 3.47 -4.24 3.27
C ARG A 80 3.54 -3.58 1.88
N CYS A 81 3.70 -2.25 1.81
CA CYS A 81 4.05 -1.57 0.57
C CYS A 81 5.46 -1.99 0.10
N GLU A 82 5.65 -2.12 -1.22
CA GLU A 82 6.91 -2.63 -1.79
C GLU A 82 8.10 -1.71 -1.56
N TRP A 83 7.86 -0.40 -1.50
CA TRP A 83 8.88 0.63 -1.29
C TRP A 83 9.28 0.82 0.18
N THR A 84 8.66 0.09 1.12
CA THR A 84 8.83 0.32 2.56
C THR A 84 10.21 -0.08 3.07
N TYR A 85 10.82 -1.11 2.50
CA TYR A 85 12.13 -1.61 2.93
C TYR A 85 12.90 -2.16 1.74
N ILE A 86 14.23 -2.28 1.87
CA ILE A 86 15.08 -2.85 0.83
C ILE A 86 15.12 -4.37 1.05
N PRO A 87 14.54 -5.20 0.15
CA PRO A 87 14.39 -6.63 0.39
C PRO A 87 15.67 -7.44 0.19
N SER A 88 16.67 -6.89 -0.50
CA SER A 88 17.91 -7.61 -0.84
C SER A 88 19.12 -7.00 -0.15
N THR A 89 19.81 -7.82 0.64
CA THR A 89 21.11 -7.51 1.25
C THR A 89 22.15 -7.13 0.20
N ASP A 90 22.09 -7.69 -1.01
CA ASP A 90 23.04 -7.36 -2.07
C ASP A 90 22.83 -5.95 -2.59
N TYR A 91 21.57 -5.48 -2.69
CA TYR A 91 21.29 -4.10 -3.06
C TYR A 91 21.75 -3.13 -1.98
N VAL A 92 21.52 -3.45 -0.70
CA VAL A 92 22.03 -2.67 0.43
C VAL A 92 23.55 -2.48 0.34
N LYS A 93 24.30 -3.58 0.16
CA LYS A 93 25.77 -3.54 -0.01
C LYS A 93 26.20 -2.71 -1.22
N GLN A 94 25.50 -2.84 -2.35
CA GLN A 94 25.81 -2.08 -3.55
C GLN A 94 25.58 -0.57 -3.36
N TYR A 95 24.51 -0.16 -2.67
CA TYR A 95 24.25 1.25 -2.37
C TYR A 95 25.34 1.85 -1.49
N ALA A 96 25.74 1.14 -0.41
CA ALA A 96 26.83 1.60 0.45
C ALA A 96 28.16 1.73 -0.30
N LYS A 97 28.48 0.76 -1.17
CA LYS A 97 29.67 0.81 -2.03
C LYS A 97 29.62 2.00 -2.99
N GLU A 98 28.51 2.22 -3.67
CA GLU A 98 28.36 3.34 -4.62
C GLU A 98 28.51 4.70 -3.94
N LEU A 99 27.96 4.86 -2.72
CA LEU A 99 28.19 6.05 -1.90
C LEU A 99 29.68 6.22 -1.55
N GLY A 100 30.34 5.13 -1.16
CA GLY A 100 31.77 5.12 -0.91
C GLY A 100 32.58 5.56 -2.13
N ASP A 101 32.28 5.02 -3.31
CA ASP A 101 32.92 5.37 -4.58
C ASP A 101 32.73 6.86 -4.92
N GLN A 102 31.51 7.40 -4.78
CA GLN A 102 31.22 8.83 -5.03
C GLN A 102 32.02 9.75 -4.12
N LEU A 103 32.35 9.29 -2.91
CA LEU A 103 33.10 10.03 -1.91
C LEU A 103 34.58 9.61 -1.86
N GLY A 104 35.07 8.77 -2.77
CA GLY A 104 36.46 8.28 -2.74
C GLY A 104 36.84 7.62 -1.40
N CYS A 105 35.90 6.95 -0.74
CA CYS A 105 36.15 6.15 0.45
C CYS A 105 36.49 4.69 0.06
N PRO A 106 37.30 3.97 0.85
CA PRO A 106 37.61 2.57 0.56
C PRO A 106 36.35 1.71 0.60
N THR A 107 36.08 0.92 -0.45
CA THR A 107 34.85 0.10 -0.55
C THR A 107 35.11 -1.41 -0.48
N ASN A 108 36.36 -1.82 -0.32
CA ASN A 108 36.76 -3.23 -0.22
C ASN A 108 36.75 -3.74 1.24
N ASP A 109 36.54 -2.85 2.20
CA ASP A 109 36.52 -3.12 3.63
C ASP A 109 35.46 -2.21 4.26
N ASN A 110 34.40 -2.82 4.81
CA ASN A 110 33.25 -2.09 5.35
C ASN A 110 33.60 -1.26 6.58
N GLN A 111 34.56 -1.71 7.41
CA GLN A 111 35.01 -0.92 8.55
C GLN A 111 35.72 0.36 8.09
N ARG A 112 36.60 0.23 7.09
CA ARG A 112 37.31 1.39 6.49
C ARG A 112 36.36 2.31 5.74
N LEU A 113 35.35 1.77 5.07
CA LEU A 113 34.28 2.56 4.44
C LEU A 113 33.59 3.45 5.47
N ILE A 114 33.06 2.86 6.54
CA ILE A 114 32.34 3.59 7.59
C ILE A 114 33.26 4.59 8.30
N THR A 115 34.50 4.19 8.61
CA THR A 115 35.49 5.10 9.21
C THR A 115 35.76 6.31 8.31
N CYS A 116 35.92 6.11 7.01
CA CYS A 116 36.12 7.20 6.05
C CYS A 116 34.91 8.13 6.00
N LEU A 117 33.69 7.58 5.95
CA LEU A 117 32.46 8.37 5.93
C LEU A 117 32.32 9.21 7.21
N GLN A 118 32.64 8.64 8.38
CA GLN A 118 32.48 9.33 9.67
C GLN A 118 33.58 10.37 9.96
N VAL A 119 34.83 10.06 9.60
CA VAL A 119 35.99 10.87 10.01
C VAL A 119 36.44 11.83 8.90
N SER A 120 36.29 11.44 7.64
CA SER A 120 36.91 12.13 6.50
C SER A 120 35.93 12.88 5.61
N ARG A 121 34.61 12.75 5.83
CA ARG A 121 33.57 13.38 5.01
C ARG A 121 32.64 14.24 5.85
N SER A 122 32.21 15.37 5.30
CA SER A 122 31.18 16.20 5.94
C SER A 122 29.79 15.61 5.73
N ALA A 123 28.85 15.96 6.60
CA ALA A 123 27.45 15.57 6.43
C ALA A 123 26.88 16.05 5.09
N ASP A 124 27.27 17.25 4.64
CA ASP A 124 26.82 17.81 3.37
C ASP A 124 27.37 17.03 2.17
N ASP A 125 28.64 16.61 2.21
CA ASP A 125 29.21 15.74 1.17
C ASP A 125 28.45 14.42 1.08
N ILE A 126 28.17 13.78 2.23
CA ILE A 126 27.45 12.52 2.29
C ILE A 126 26.04 12.69 1.73
N VAL A 127 25.30 13.73 2.13
CA VAL A 127 23.96 14.00 1.61
C VAL A 127 23.99 14.25 0.11
N ASN A 128 24.92 15.07 -0.38
CA ASN A 128 25.05 15.38 -1.80
C ASN A 128 25.45 14.18 -2.66
N ALA A 129 26.28 13.27 -2.12
CA ALA A 129 26.66 12.03 -2.79
C ALA A 129 25.52 11.00 -2.76
N SER A 130 24.80 10.89 -1.63
CA SER A 130 23.69 9.96 -1.46
C SER A 130 22.53 10.22 -2.42
N ALA A 131 22.30 11.47 -2.81
CA ALA A 131 21.31 11.85 -3.83
C ALA A 131 21.69 11.41 -5.26
N ARG A 132 22.95 11.05 -5.50
CA ARG A 132 23.44 10.57 -6.81
C ARG A 132 23.43 9.05 -6.93
N VAL A 133 23.28 8.34 -5.82
CA VAL A 133 23.17 6.88 -5.81
C VAL A 133 21.86 6.47 -6.47
N ARG A 134 21.96 5.68 -7.54
CA ARG A 134 20.79 5.30 -8.33
C ARG A 134 20.13 4.06 -7.75
N ILE A 135 18.79 4.08 -7.71
CA ILE A 135 17.96 2.93 -7.39
C ILE A 135 18.34 1.76 -8.32
N LYS A 136 18.50 0.55 -7.75
CA LYS A 136 18.76 -0.65 -8.54
C LYS A 136 17.48 -1.15 -9.17
N GLN A 137 17.59 -1.56 -10.42
CA GLN A 137 16.53 -2.28 -11.13
C GLN A 137 16.10 -3.52 -10.31
N GLY A 138 14.79 -3.71 -10.16
CA GLY A 138 14.16 -4.68 -9.27
C GLY A 138 13.83 -4.14 -7.89
N THR A 139 13.93 -2.82 -7.67
CA THR A 139 13.52 -2.16 -6.42
C THR A 139 12.64 -0.95 -6.70
N VAL A 140 11.77 -0.61 -5.74
CA VAL A 140 10.88 0.55 -5.80
C VAL A 140 11.19 1.45 -4.61
N GLY A 141 11.12 2.77 -4.79
CA GLY A 141 11.28 3.73 -3.70
C GLY A 141 12.67 4.36 -3.65
N ASN A 142 13.31 4.36 -2.48
CA ASN A 142 14.56 5.08 -2.22
C ASN A 142 15.72 4.09 -1.94
N PRO A 143 16.96 4.33 -2.43
CA PRO A 143 18.13 3.51 -2.09
C PRO A 143 18.50 3.53 -0.61
N TRP A 144 17.96 4.49 0.16
CA TRP A 144 18.12 4.64 1.59
C TRP A 144 16.78 4.45 2.28
N GLY A 145 16.56 3.25 2.79
CA GLY A 145 15.34 2.90 3.50
C GLY A 145 15.59 1.80 4.53
N PRO A 146 14.54 1.44 5.29
CA PRO A 146 14.61 0.34 6.24
C PRO A 146 15.17 -0.96 5.62
N VAL A 147 15.88 -1.74 6.41
CA VAL A 147 16.48 -3.03 6.03
C VAL A 147 16.15 -4.10 7.06
N VAL A 148 16.17 -5.37 6.64
CA VAL A 148 16.05 -6.52 7.57
C VAL A 148 17.40 -6.74 8.25
N ASP A 149 17.61 -6.08 9.38
CA ASP A 149 18.86 -6.07 10.15
C ASP A 149 19.04 -7.30 11.05
N GLY A 150 17.99 -8.12 11.21
CA GLY A 150 18.07 -9.42 11.90
C GLY A 150 19.15 -10.36 11.35
N ALA A 151 19.41 -10.30 10.04
CA ALA A 151 20.46 -11.07 9.40
C ALA A 151 21.89 -10.53 9.67
N PHE A 152 22.01 -9.25 10.08
CA PHE A 152 23.29 -8.58 10.25
C PHE A 152 23.76 -8.60 11.71
N ILE A 153 22.83 -8.40 12.65
CA ILE A 153 23.12 -8.23 14.09
C ILE A 153 22.36 -9.21 14.99
N GLY A 154 21.56 -10.10 14.41
CA GLY A 154 20.77 -11.09 15.14
C GLY A 154 19.38 -10.58 15.50
N ALA A 155 18.41 -11.49 15.52
CA ALA A 155 16.98 -11.18 15.68
C ALA A 155 16.62 -10.46 17.00
N ASN A 156 17.39 -10.69 18.07
CA ASN A 156 17.16 -10.06 19.37
C ASN A 156 17.64 -8.60 19.40
N GLU A 157 18.67 -8.28 18.61
CA GLU A 157 19.26 -6.95 18.59
C GLU A 157 18.61 -6.03 17.56
N ALA A 158 18.11 -6.63 16.48
CA ALA A 158 17.52 -5.96 15.31
C ALA A 158 16.28 -5.12 15.60
N PHE A 159 16.15 -4.02 14.85
CA PHE A 159 14.88 -3.29 14.77
C PHE A 159 13.85 -4.07 13.95
N LEU A 160 14.27 -4.64 12.82
CA LEU A 160 13.46 -5.44 11.90
C LEU A 160 14.07 -6.85 11.75
N PRO A 161 13.67 -7.80 12.61
CA PRO A 161 14.30 -9.12 12.65
C PRO A 161 14.12 -9.98 11.39
N ASP A 162 13.06 -9.75 10.62
CA ASP A 162 12.71 -10.54 9.44
C ASP A 162 11.90 -9.68 8.44
N ALA A 163 11.65 -10.20 7.25
CA ALA A 163 10.86 -9.52 6.23
C ALA A 163 9.43 -9.24 6.73
N PRO A 164 8.87 -8.03 6.52
CA PRO A 164 7.52 -7.67 6.93
C PRO A 164 6.42 -8.66 6.52
N LYS A 165 6.52 -9.21 5.30
CA LYS A 165 5.61 -10.26 4.80
C LYS A 165 5.56 -11.46 5.76
N VAL A 166 6.73 -12.00 6.08
CA VAL A 166 6.89 -13.19 6.92
C VAL A 166 6.40 -12.90 8.35
N MET A 167 6.72 -11.72 8.88
CA MET A 167 6.30 -11.31 10.22
C MET A 167 4.77 -11.20 10.34
N ARG A 168 4.09 -10.62 9.33
CA ARG A 168 2.62 -10.58 9.27
C ARG A 168 2.01 -11.98 9.13
N GLU A 169 2.49 -12.79 8.19
CA GLU A 169 2.00 -14.15 7.92
C GLU A 169 2.09 -15.07 9.14
N GLN A 170 3.18 -14.95 9.90
CA GLN A 170 3.41 -15.76 11.10
C GLN A 170 2.79 -15.15 12.37
N GLY A 171 2.11 -14.02 12.27
CA GLY A 171 1.52 -13.36 13.43
C GLY A 171 2.54 -12.72 14.38
N ARG A 172 3.80 -12.53 13.98
CA ARG A 172 4.88 -11.92 14.78
C ARG A 172 4.84 -10.39 14.70
N PHE A 173 3.83 -9.80 15.35
CA PHE A 173 3.64 -8.35 15.40
C PHE A 173 2.78 -7.95 16.61
N GLN A 174 2.78 -6.67 16.96
CA GLN A 174 2.00 -6.14 18.08
C GLN A 174 0.47 -6.21 17.82
N LYS A 175 -0.28 -6.80 18.75
CA LYS A 175 -1.73 -7.04 18.62
C LYS A 175 -2.56 -5.85 19.12
N ILE A 176 -2.25 -4.66 18.62
CA ILE A 176 -2.88 -3.40 19.01
C ILE A 176 -4.04 -3.01 18.09
N ARG A 177 -4.78 -1.96 18.47
CA ARG A 177 -5.83 -1.38 17.61
C ARG A 177 -5.20 -0.53 16.52
N VAL A 178 -5.70 -0.67 15.29
CA VAL A 178 -5.12 0.02 14.12
C VAL A 178 -6.21 0.70 13.29
N MET A 179 -5.90 1.90 12.81
CA MET A 179 -6.61 2.53 11.71
C MET A 179 -5.69 2.59 10.50
N GLY A 180 -6.15 2.11 9.35
CA GLY A 180 -5.50 2.31 8.07
C GLY A 180 -6.33 3.22 7.18
N GLY A 181 -5.72 3.89 6.22
CA GLY A 181 -6.47 4.60 5.21
C GLY A 181 -5.68 4.93 3.96
N LEU A 182 -6.43 5.31 2.93
CA LEU A 182 -5.94 5.75 1.63
C LEU A 182 -6.68 7.01 1.20
N VAL A 183 -6.15 7.71 0.22
CA VAL A 183 -6.95 8.61 -0.62
C VAL A 183 -7.43 7.91 -1.90
N SER A 184 -8.43 8.48 -2.59
CA SER A 184 -9.00 7.87 -3.80
C SER A 184 -8.03 7.86 -5.00
N ASP A 185 -7.15 8.86 -5.13
CA ASP A 185 -6.27 9.04 -6.29
C ASP A 185 -4.78 9.14 -5.89
N GLU A 186 -4.30 8.23 -5.05
CA GLU A 186 -2.88 8.15 -4.58
C GLU A 186 -1.85 8.32 -5.72
N GLY A 187 -2.04 7.57 -6.80
CA GLY A 187 -1.13 7.52 -7.95
C GLY A 187 -1.02 8.83 -8.71
N SER A 188 -1.99 9.73 -8.59
CA SER A 188 -1.99 11.02 -9.30
C SER A 188 -0.81 11.91 -8.89
N PHE A 189 -0.30 11.77 -7.66
CA PHE A 189 0.86 12.49 -7.17
C PHE A 189 2.13 12.11 -7.96
N TYR A 190 2.26 10.84 -8.32
CA TYR A 190 3.43 10.26 -8.98
C TYR A 190 3.44 10.44 -10.50
N ILE A 191 2.34 10.91 -11.08
CA ILE A 191 2.32 11.30 -12.49
C ILE A 191 3.00 12.68 -12.61
N PRO A 192 4.10 12.81 -13.38
CA PRO A 192 4.79 14.07 -13.57
C PRO A 192 3.85 15.18 -14.08
N LYS A 193 4.04 16.41 -13.61
CA LYS A 193 3.30 17.58 -14.12
C LYS A 193 3.90 18.01 -15.45
N LEU A 194 3.70 17.21 -16.50
CA LEU A 194 4.04 17.54 -17.88
C LEU A 194 2.80 18.08 -18.57
N SER A 195 2.95 19.17 -19.34
CA SER A 195 1.85 19.75 -20.13
C SER A 195 1.21 18.74 -21.08
N SER A 196 2.01 17.79 -21.58
CA SER A 196 1.56 16.68 -22.42
C SER A 196 0.60 15.70 -21.72
N LEU A 197 0.56 15.68 -20.38
CA LEU A 197 -0.27 14.77 -19.59
C LEU A 197 -1.55 15.45 -19.04
N GLU A 198 -1.68 16.77 -19.18
CA GLU A 198 -2.86 17.52 -18.74
C GLU A 198 -4.09 17.26 -19.63
N SER A 199 -3.89 16.99 -20.92
CA SER A 199 -4.97 16.61 -21.85
C SER A 199 -5.31 15.12 -21.83
N GLY A 200 -4.63 14.32 -21.01
CA GLY A 200 -4.76 12.86 -20.93
C GLY A 200 -3.46 12.15 -21.27
N VAL A 201 -3.52 10.82 -21.39
CA VAL A 201 -2.39 9.94 -21.74
C VAL A 201 -2.74 9.24 -23.05
N THR A 202 -1.85 9.30 -24.05
CA THR A 202 -2.05 8.58 -25.32
C THR A 202 -1.78 7.08 -25.14
N PRO A 203 -2.33 6.20 -25.99
CA PRO A 203 -2.03 4.76 -25.92
C PRO A 203 -0.53 4.45 -25.97
N ALA A 204 0.22 5.15 -26.84
CA ALA A 204 1.68 4.97 -26.94
C ALA A 204 2.43 5.42 -25.68
N GLN A 205 1.98 6.50 -25.02
CA GLN A 205 2.55 6.92 -23.75
C GLN A 205 2.27 5.90 -22.65
N TYR A 206 1.03 5.39 -22.57
CA TYR A 206 0.65 4.36 -21.62
C TYR A 206 1.48 3.09 -21.81
N GLU A 207 1.62 2.64 -23.06
CA GLU A 207 2.44 1.49 -23.41
C GLU A 207 3.89 1.66 -22.94
N ASN A 208 4.51 2.81 -23.20
CA ASN A 208 5.88 3.09 -22.74
C ASN A 208 6.00 3.07 -21.22
N ILE A 209 5.03 3.67 -20.51
CA ILE A 209 5.01 3.69 -19.04
C ILE A 209 4.89 2.26 -18.48
N VAL A 210 4.02 1.42 -19.06
CA VAL A 210 3.87 0.02 -18.65
C VAL A 210 5.14 -0.78 -18.94
N ASN A 211 5.75 -0.58 -20.11
CA ASN A 211 7.02 -1.24 -20.47
C ASN A 211 8.13 -0.85 -19.49
N GLU A 212 8.29 0.43 -19.17
CA GLU A 212 9.27 0.91 -18.18
C GLU A 212 8.97 0.35 -16.79
N PHE A 213 7.70 0.36 -16.36
CA PHE A 213 7.27 -0.20 -15.08
C PHE A 213 7.70 -1.66 -14.93
N LEU A 214 7.49 -2.49 -15.95
CA LEU A 214 7.86 -3.91 -15.97
C LEU A 214 9.37 -4.12 -16.04
N TRP A 215 10.05 -3.34 -16.89
CA TRP A 215 11.50 -3.38 -17.06
C TRP A 215 12.21 -3.04 -15.75
N ASP A 216 11.81 -1.96 -15.09
CA ASP A 216 12.40 -1.49 -13.84
C ASP A 216 12.23 -2.50 -12.71
N ARG A 217 11.26 -3.41 -12.79
CA ARG A 217 11.00 -4.46 -11.80
C ARG A 217 11.62 -5.81 -12.12
N LYS A 218 12.38 -5.91 -13.23
CA LYS A 218 12.98 -7.17 -13.71
C LYS A 218 11.94 -8.29 -13.88
N ILE A 219 10.76 -7.93 -14.39
CA ILE A 219 9.70 -8.92 -14.67
C ILE A 219 10.20 -9.89 -15.72
N ILE A 220 10.13 -11.20 -15.43
CA ILE A 220 10.65 -12.24 -16.32
C ILE A 220 9.74 -12.40 -17.54
N ASP A 221 8.44 -12.60 -17.30
CA ASP A 221 7.43 -12.76 -18.34
C ASP A 221 6.77 -11.41 -18.68
N MET A 222 7.53 -10.53 -19.33
CA MET A 222 7.06 -9.17 -19.63
C MET A 222 5.81 -9.15 -20.53
N LEU A 223 5.71 -10.07 -21.50
CA LEU A 223 4.60 -10.07 -22.46
C LEU A 223 3.27 -10.40 -21.78
N ASN A 224 3.19 -11.55 -21.10
CA ASN A 224 1.94 -11.97 -20.44
C ASN A 224 1.58 -11.03 -19.29
N THR A 225 2.58 -10.49 -18.59
CA THR A 225 2.34 -9.53 -17.50
C THR A 225 1.81 -8.20 -18.05
N LYS A 226 2.33 -7.73 -19.19
CA LYS A 226 1.82 -6.53 -19.87
C LYS A 226 0.37 -6.71 -20.33
N GLU A 227 0.07 -7.80 -21.02
CA GLU A 227 -1.29 -8.08 -21.49
C GLU A 227 -2.30 -8.13 -20.32
N ALA A 228 -1.89 -8.73 -19.20
CA ALA A 228 -2.71 -8.77 -17.99
C ALA A 228 -2.94 -7.37 -17.39
N LEU A 229 -1.91 -6.50 -17.36
CA LEU A 229 -2.04 -5.12 -16.88
C LEU A 229 -2.93 -4.29 -17.78
N GLU A 230 -2.72 -4.36 -19.09
CA GLU A 230 -3.54 -3.68 -20.08
C GLU A 230 -4.99 -4.13 -19.96
N PHE A 231 -5.23 -5.42 -19.78
CA PHE A 231 -6.59 -5.92 -19.59
C PHE A 231 -7.24 -5.37 -18.30
N GLN A 232 -6.50 -5.38 -17.20
CA GLN A 232 -6.99 -4.99 -15.89
C GLN A 232 -7.26 -3.47 -15.77
N TYR A 233 -6.46 -2.65 -16.44
CA TYR A 233 -6.46 -1.18 -16.35
C TYR A 233 -6.84 -0.50 -17.67
N THR A 234 -7.62 -1.16 -18.52
CA THR A 234 -8.28 -0.51 -19.67
C THR A 234 -9.72 -0.16 -19.30
N TYR A 235 -10.10 1.10 -19.53
CA TYR A 235 -11.49 1.50 -19.49
C TYR A 235 -12.20 1.07 -20.78
N TRP A 236 -12.68 -0.17 -20.80
CA TRP A 236 -13.27 -0.83 -21.97
C TRP A 236 -14.43 -0.12 -22.69
N PRO A 237 -15.26 0.71 -22.03
CA PRO A 237 -16.28 1.47 -22.77
C PRO A 237 -15.68 2.52 -23.72
N GLN A 238 -14.48 3.03 -23.42
CA GLN A 238 -13.79 4.04 -24.22
C GLN A 238 -12.26 3.83 -24.15
N PRO A 239 -11.72 2.75 -24.74
CA PRO A 239 -10.33 2.34 -24.53
C PRO A 239 -9.31 3.32 -25.12
N GLU A 240 -9.70 4.11 -26.12
CA GLU A 240 -8.85 5.13 -26.76
C GLU A 240 -8.98 6.52 -26.14
N ASN A 241 -9.84 6.71 -25.12
CA ASN A 241 -10.04 8.02 -24.51
C ASN A 241 -8.87 8.39 -23.59
N TYR A 242 -8.13 9.43 -23.95
CA TYR A 242 -6.89 9.81 -23.26
C TYR A 242 -7.11 10.19 -21.79
N THR A 243 -8.26 10.75 -21.43
CA THR A 243 -8.57 11.05 -20.02
C THR A 243 -8.87 9.80 -19.22
N MET A 244 -9.48 8.78 -19.85
CA MET A 244 -9.75 7.50 -19.19
C MET A 244 -8.47 6.67 -19.05
N ILE A 245 -7.59 6.67 -20.06
CA ILE A 245 -6.26 6.05 -19.96
C ILE A 245 -5.47 6.68 -18.79
N ARG A 246 -5.51 8.01 -18.64
CA ARG A 246 -4.88 8.67 -17.50
C ARG A 246 -5.48 8.23 -16.16
N GLN A 247 -6.81 8.16 -16.06
CA GLN A 247 -7.45 7.74 -14.81
C GLN A 247 -7.11 6.30 -14.45
N GLU A 248 -7.07 5.38 -15.42
CA GLU A 248 -6.68 4.00 -15.14
C GLU A 248 -5.19 3.86 -14.82
N LEU A 249 -4.33 4.70 -15.40
CA LEU A 249 -2.94 4.80 -14.95
C LEU A 249 -2.83 5.28 -13.49
N ILE A 250 -3.64 6.26 -13.08
CA ILE A 250 -3.74 6.69 -11.68
C ILE A 250 -4.18 5.50 -10.81
N ASN A 251 -5.24 4.80 -11.20
CA ASN A 251 -5.75 3.63 -10.48
C ASN A 251 -4.68 2.53 -10.34
N MET A 252 -3.97 2.22 -11.43
CA MET A 252 -2.89 1.23 -11.47
C MET A 252 -1.82 1.55 -10.43
N MET A 253 -1.35 2.80 -10.43
CA MET A 253 -0.32 3.26 -9.50
C MET A 253 -0.83 3.33 -8.07
N SER A 254 -2.07 3.79 -7.84
CA SER A 254 -2.70 3.80 -6.52
C SER A 254 -2.78 2.41 -5.90
N ASP A 255 -3.26 1.44 -6.68
CA ASP A 255 -3.44 0.07 -6.23
C ASP A 255 -2.11 -0.62 -5.94
N TYR A 256 -1.14 -0.44 -6.84
CA TYR A 256 0.17 -1.06 -6.72
C TYR A 256 1.01 -0.48 -5.58
N ILE A 257 1.15 0.85 -5.53
CA ILE A 257 2.09 1.52 -4.62
C ILE A 257 1.54 1.52 -3.19
N PHE A 258 0.23 1.67 -3.01
CA PHE A 258 -0.37 1.87 -1.69
C PHE A 258 -1.47 0.87 -1.37
N GLY A 259 -2.48 0.75 -2.24
CA GLY A 259 -3.72 0.07 -1.90
C GLY A 259 -3.54 -1.39 -1.52
N SER A 260 -2.84 -2.14 -2.36
CA SER A 260 -2.59 -3.57 -2.16
C SER A 260 -1.80 -3.85 -0.87
N GLY A 261 -0.78 -3.03 -0.58
CA GLY A 261 0.02 -3.14 0.65
C GLY A 261 -0.75 -2.72 1.90
N MET A 262 -1.56 -1.66 1.83
CA MET A 262 -2.41 -1.26 2.96
C MET A 262 -3.41 -2.38 3.30
N GLU A 263 -4.13 -2.89 2.32
CA GLU A 263 -5.12 -3.95 2.55
C GLU A 263 -4.46 -5.23 3.10
N ASP A 264 -3.31 -5.62 2.56
CA ASP A 264 -2.58 -6.80 3.06
C ASP A 264 -2.18 -6.65 4.53
N ALA A 265 -1.69 -5.48 4.94
CA ALA A 265 -1.35 -5.22 6.34
C ALA A 265 -2.59 -5.30 7.26
N LEU A 266 -3.71 -4.70 6.85
CA LEU A 266 -4.95 -4.68 7.63
C LEU A 266 -5.60 -6.06 7.72
N LYS A 267 -5.51 -6.88 6.67
CA LYS A 267 -6.01 -8.27 6.65
C LYS A 267 -5.41 -9.12 7.77
N TYR A 268 -4.12 -8.96 8.07
CA TYR A 268 -3.51 -9.68 9.19
C TYR A 268 -3.84 -9.03 10.54
N GLN A 269 -3.89 -7.70 10.61
CA GLN A 269 -4.17 -6.98 11.85
C GLN A 269 -5.56 -7.32 12.41
N THR A 270 -6.57 -7.36 11.55
CA THR A 270 -7.96 -7.57 11.95
C THR A 270 -8.24 -8.96 12.52
N LEU A 271 -7.34 -9.93 12.34
CA LEU A 271 -7.48 -11.27 12.91
C LEU A 271 -7.26 -11.30 14.43
N TYR A 272 -6.64 -10.25 14.99
CA TYR A 272 -6.23 -10.22 16.39
C TYR A 272 -6.81 -9.06 17.18
N ASN A 273 -7.13 -7.93 16.54
CA ASN A 273 -7.68 -6.76 17.23
C ASN A 273 -8.51 -5.88 16.29
N ARG A 274 -9.28 -4.97 16.89
CA ARG A 274 -10.15 -4.01 16.20
C ARG A 274 -9.33 -3.18 15.23
N THR A 275 -9.76 -3.22 13.98
CA THR A 275 -9.11 -2.57 12.85
C THR A 275 -10.12 -1.71 12.12
N PHE A 276 -9.74 -0.52 11.67
CA PHE A 276 -10.60 0.39 10.93
C PHE A 276 -9.92 0.78 9.62
N PHE A 277 -10.68 0.86 8.54
CA PHE A 277 -10.18 1.26 7.23
C PHE A 277 -10.99 2.41 6.67
N TYR A 278 -10.35 3.44 6.13
CA TYR A 278 -11.01 4.55 5.44
C TYR A 278 -10.46 4.79 4.04
N VAL A 279 -11.29 5.38 3.19
CA VAL A 279 -10.87 5.96 1.92
C VAL A 279 -11.34 7.40 1.89
N PHE A 280 -10.39 8.32 1.82
CA PHE A 280 -10.62 9.75 1.79
C PHE A 280 -10.77 10.23 0.34
N ASP A 281 -11.90 10.87 0.06
CA ASP A 281 -12.34 11.29 -1.28
C ASP A 281 -13.09 12.62 -1.18
N PHE A 282 -12.56 13.55 -0.37
CA PHE A 282 -13.04 14.92 -0.32
C PHE A 282 -12.05 15.84 -1.02
N ARG A 283 -12.56 16.58 -2.02
CA ARG A 283 -11.81 17.58 -2.76
C ARG A 283 -12.35 18.98 -2.48
N SER A 284 -11.48 19.90 -2.08
CA SER A 284 -11.86 21.30 -1.87
C SER A 284 -12.24 21.95 -3.21
N ARG A 285 -13.19 22.89 -3.18
CA ARG A 285 -13.51 23.73 -4.34
C ARG A 285 -12.35 24.65 -4.73
N PHE A 286 -11.47 24.96 -3.79
CA PHE A 286 -10.31 25.83 -3.96
C PHE A 286 -9.00 25.04 -3.98
N ASP A 287 -9.08 23.76 -4.32
CA ASP A 287 -7.91 22.91 -4.48
C ASP A 287 -6.97 23.49 -5.57
N PHE A 288 -5.70 23.61 -5.22
CA PHE A 288 -4.65 24.14 -6.09
C PHE A 288 -4.19 23.10 -7.13
N LEU A 289 -4.48 21.82 -6.90
CA LEU A 289 -4.19 20.77 -7.86
C LEU A 289 -5.18 20.79 -9.03
N PRO A 290 -4.70 20.53 -10.26
CA PRO A 290 -5.56 20.40 -11.42
C PRO A 290 -6.69 19.37 -11.20
N PRO A 291 -7.90 19.59 -11.73
CA PRO A 291 -9.04 18.69 -11.50
C PRO A 291 -8.83 17.22 -11.79
N TRP A 292 -7.98 16.90 -12.75
CA TRP A 292 -7.68 15.53 -13.12
C TRP A 292 -6.88 14.75 -12.07
N ARG A 293 -6.29 15.41 -11.08
CA ARG A 293 -5.59 14.73 -9.99
C ARG A 293 -6.51 14.14 -8.93
N GLY A 294 -7.81 14.45 -8.99
CA GLY A 294 -8.78 13.95 -8.03
C GLY A 294 -8.36 14.26 -6.60
N VAL A 295 -8.35 13.26 -5.72
CA VAL A 295 -7.81 13.38 -4.35
C VAL A 295 -6.45 12.71 -4.24
N ALA A 296 -5.40 13.51 -4.44
CA ALA A 296 -4.01 13.09 -4.51
C ALA A 296 -3.39 12.73 -3.15
N HIS A 297 -2.31 11.96 -3.21
CA HIS A 297 -1.53 11.52 -2.05
C HIS A 297 -1.20 12.66 -1.07
N GLY A 298 -1.59 12.51 0.20
CA GLY A 298 -1.30 13.46 1.27
C GLY A 298 -2.30 14.61 1.40
N GLN A 299 -3.30 14.72 0.52
CA GLN A 299 -4.31 15.78 0.62
C GLN A 299 -5.21 15.68 1.86
N GLU A 300 -5.30 14.51 2.48
CA GLU A 300 -6.03 14.28 3.74
C GLU A 300 -5.37 15.00 4.94
N LEU A 301 -4.06 15.27 4.87
CA LEU A 301 -3.29 15.86 5.97
C LEU A 301 -3.81 17.23 6.39
N GLN A 302 -4.22 18.05 5.42
CA GLN A 302 -4.73 19.40 5.72
C GLN A 302 -5.96 19.37 6.62
N TYR A 303 -6.77 18.30 6.54
CA TYR A 303 -7.99 18.15 7.31
C TYR A 303 -7.73 17.47 8.65
N VAL A 304 -6.76 16.56 8.72
CA VAL A 304 -6.28 15.95 9.98
C VAL A 304 -5.61 16.98 10.89
N PHE A 305 -4.87 17.94 10.32
CA PHE A 305 -4.14 18.97 11.09
C PHE A 305 -4.88 20.31 11.23
N GLY A 306 -6.16 20.39 10.84
CA GLY A 306 -6.96 21.60 11.09
C GLY A 306 -6.56 22.81 10.25
N PHE A 307 -5.89 22.64 9.10
CA PHE A 307 -5.45 23.77 8.27
C PHE A 307 -6.57 24.72 7.80
N PRO A 308 -7.82 24.28 7.58
CA PRO A 308 -8.95 25.18 7.32
C PRO A 308 -9.27 26.20 8.46
N TYR A 309 -8.68 26.03 9.64
CA TYR A 309 -8.78 26.96 10.77
C TYR A 309 -7.59 27.91 10.90
N VAL A 310 -6.48 27.63 10.22
CA VAL A 310 -5.25 28.42 10.32
C VAL A 310 -5.40 29.73 9.55
N ASN A 311 -4.98 30.83 10.17
CA ASN A 311 -4.99 32.14 9.53
C ASN A 311 -4.02 32.18 8.34
N GLU A 312 -4.43 32.88 7.28
CA GLU A 312 -3.70 33.09 6.03
C GLU A 312 -2.21 33.43 6.21
N THR A 313 -1.86 34.30 7.17
CA THR A 313 -0.47 34.71 7.39
C THR A 313 0.42 33.52 7.73
N TYR A 314 -0.08 32.59 8.54
CA TYR A 314 0.64 31.39 8.93
C TYR A 314 0.67 30.35 7.83
N ASN A 315 -0.41 30.19 7.06
CA ASN A 315 -0.42 29.27 5.91
C ASN A 315 0.65 29.66 4.87
N ARG A 316 0.77 30.96 4.56
CA ARG A 316 1.81 31.48 3.66
C ARG A 316 3.21 31.29 4.25
N LEU A 317 3.38 31.55 5.55
CA LEU A 317 4.67 31.41 6.24
C LEU A 317 5.16 29.95 6.24
N PHE A 318 4.26 28.99 6.42
CA PHE A 318 4.61 27.57 6.50
C PHE A 318 4.64 26.86 5.14
N GLY A 319 4.40 27.58 4.03
CA GLY A 319 4.36 26.99 2.69
C GLY A 319 3.30 25.89 2.55
N ILE A 320 2.26 25.93 3.38
CA ILE A 320 1.12 25.02 3.30
C ILE A 320 0.39 25.35 2.00
N TYR A 321 0.20 24.36 1.14
CA TYR A 321 -0.22 24.53 -0.25
C TYR A 321 -1.21 25.69 -0.47
N PRO A 322 -0.86 26.69 -1.30
CA PRO A 322 -1.69 27.88 -1.45
C PRO A 322 -3.01 27.51 -2.15
N ARG A 323 -4.16 27.61 -1.47
CA ARG A 323 -5.46 27.55 -2.17
C ARG A 323 -5.61 28.76 -3.10
N GLN A 324 -6.28 28.56 -4.23
CA GLN A 324 -6.32 29.53 -5.32
C GLN A 324 -7.06 30.84 -4.98
N GLU A 325 -7.94 30.85 -3.99
CA GLU A 325 -8.53 32.04 -3.36
C GLU A 325 -9.32 31.51 -2.15
N TYR A 326 -9.18 32.10 -0.96
CA TYR A 326 -9.80 31.56 0.26
C TYR A 326 -11.07 32.33 0.62
N ASP A 327 -12.14 32.14 -0.15
CA ASP A 327 -13.46 32.26 0.47
C ASP A 327 -13.67 30.94 1.24
N ILE A 328 -13.49 30.95 2.56
CA ILE A 328 -13.46 29.73 3.37
C ILE A 328 -14.80 29.02 3.24
N ASP A 329 -14.85 27.96 2.44
CA ASP A 329 -16.04 27.14 2.32
C ASP A 329 -16.25 26.42 3.66
N TYR A 330 -17.44 26.56 4.22
CA TYR A 330 -17.90 25.82 5.39
C TYR A 330 -17.70 24.30 5.22
N SER A 331 -17.64 23.79 3.98
CA SER A 331 -17.37 22.38 3.68
C SER A 331 -15.97 21.91 4.13
N ASP A 332 -14.92 22.72 3.95
CA ASP A 332 -13.53 22.40 4.31
C ASP A 332 -13.35 22.31 5.83
N ARG A 333 -13.94 23.25 6.56
CA ARG A 333 -13.93 23.24 8.03
C ARG A 333 -14.72 22.05 8.58
N ASN A 334 -15.89 21.79 8.01
CA ASN A 334 -16.73 20.67 8.41
C ASN A 334 -16.03 19.31 8.19
N ILE A 335 -15.36 19.10 7.05
CA ILE A 335 -14.60 17.85 6.84
C ILE A 335 -13.37 17.78 7.75
N SER A 336 -12.73 18.91 8.06
CA SER A 336 -11.61 18.96 9.00
C SER A 336 -12.04 18.60 10.43
N ASP A 337 -13.15 19.15 10.90
CA ASP A 337 -13.75 18.75 12.18
C ASP A 337 -14.04 17.25 12.19
N TYR A 338 -14.63 16.73 11.11
CA TYR A 338 -14.93 15.31 10.99
C TYR A 338 -13.65 14.47 11.11
N MET A 339 -12.60 14.78 10.34
CA MET A 339 -11.33 14.06 10.36
C MET A 339 -10.62 14.14 11.73
N MET A 340 -10.50 15.35 12.30
CA MET A 340 -9.87 15.54 13.61
C MET A 340 -10.58 14.70 14.68
N ASN A 341 -11.92 14.71 14.71
CA ASN A 341 -12.67 13.94 15.68
C ASN A 341 -12.53 12.42 15.49
N LEU A 342 -12.51 11.91 14.25
CA LEU A 342 -12.25 10.49 14.02
C LEU A 342 -10.89 10.05 14.58
N PHE A 343 -9.86 10.88 14.39
CA PHE A 343 -8.49 10.61 14.83
C PHE A 343 -8.34 10.74 16.36
N THR A 344 -8.95 11.76 16.97
CA THR A 344 -8.89 11.96 18.42
C THR A 344 -9.73 10.93 19.17
N ASN A 345 -10.94 10.59 18.69
CA ASN A 345 -11.78 9.55 19.31
C ASN A 345 -11.12 8.18 19.24
N PHE A 346 -10.47 7.88 18.09
CA PHE A 346 -9.65 6.69 18.00
C PHE A 346 -8.53 6.77 19.02
N SER A 347 -7.74 7.85 19.07
CA SER A 347 -6.61 7.97 20.00
C SER A 347 -7.00 7.87 21.47
N ASP A 348 -8.20 8.30 21.85
CA ASP A 348 -8.72 8.25 23.22
C ASP A 348 -9.26 6.86 23.60
N SER A 349 -10.12 6.28 22.76
CA SER A 349 -10.91 5.09 23.12
C SER A 349 -10.58 3.83 22.32
N GLY A 350 -9.86 3.97 21.20
CA GLY A 350 -9.70 2.92 20.20
C GLY A 350 -10.90 2.70 19.30
N ASN A 351 -11.89 3.59 19.33
CA ASN A 351 -13.02 3.62 18.42
C ASN A 351 -13.12 5.00 17.77
N PRO A 352 -13.02 5.11 16.43
CA PRO A 352 -13.11 6.40 15.76
C PRO A 352 -14.54 6.97 15.76
N THR A 353 -15.56 6.16 16.03
CA THR A 353 -16.95 6.65 16.10
C THR A 353 -17.19 7.39 17.41
N ALA A 354 -17.74 8.61 17.31
CA ALA A 354 -18.17 9.39 18.46
C ALA A 354 -19.22 8.66 19.33
N LEU A 355 -19.24 8.97 20.63
CA LEU A 355 -20.24 8.43 21.57
C LEU A 355 -21.66 8.87 21.15
N GLN A 356 -22.68 8.08 21.48
CA GLN A 356 -24.05 8.25 20.94
C GLN A 356 -24.62 9.68 21.07
N TYR A 357 -24.29 10.41 22.13
CA TYR A 357 -24.77 11.77 22.38
C TYR A 357 -24.07 12.84 21.51
N GLU A 358 -22.91 12.52 20.92
CA GLU A 358 -22.15 13.40 20.02
C GLU A 358 -22.51 13.15 18.54
N LYS A 359 -23.11 12.00 18.21
CA LYS A 359 -23.42 11.57 16.82
C LYS A 359 -24.24 12.58 16.01
N LYS A 360 -25.02 13.45 16.65
CA LYS A 360 -25.79 14.53 16.00
C LYS A 360 -24.88 15.49 15.21
N TYR A 361 -23.64 15.67 15.63
CA TYR A 361 -22.65 16.54 14.98
C TYR A 361 -21.77 15.79 13.96
N PHE A 362 -21.82 14.45 13.93
CA PHE A 362 -20.91 13.59 13.17
C PHE A 362 -21.58 12.84 12.01
N ARG A 363 -22.42 13.55 11.25
CA ARG A 363 -23.09 13.01 10.04
C ARG A 363 -23.88 11.71 10.29
N ASN A 364 -24.27 11.46 11.54
CA ASN A 364 -24.99 10.26 12.00
C ASN A 364 -24.42 8.92 11.50
N THR A 365 -23.09 8.84 11.28
CA THR A 365 -22.45 7.63 10.74
C THR A 365 -21.67 6.91 11.83
N THR A 366 -21.95 5.62 12.00
CA THR A 366 -21.17 4.73 12.88
C THR A 366 -20.14 4.00 12.03
N TRP A 367 -18.85 4.21 12.25
CA TRP A 367 -17.80 3.55 11.47
C TRP A 367 -17.68 2.07 11.86
N LEU A 368 -17.94 1.20 10.89
CA LEU A 368 -17.82 -0.25 11.04
C LEU A 368 -16.35 -0.70 11.02
N GLU A 369 -16.03 -1.71 11.83
CA GLU A 369 -14.71 -2.33 11.83
C GLU A 369 -14.41 -2.97 10.48
N TYR A 370 -13.17 -2.83 10.02
CA TYR A 370 -12.63 -3.61 8.92
C TYR A 370 -12.62 -5.09 9.30
N ASN A 371 -12.90 -5.98 8.36
CA ASN A 371 -12.81 -7.42 8.56
C ASN A 371 -12.58 -8.13 7.22
N VAL A 372 -12.10 -9.38 7.29
CA VAL A 372 -11.75 -10.20 6.11
C VAL A 372 -12.95 -10.77 5.34
N TYR A 373 -14.18 -10.53 5.78
CA TYR A 373 -15.38 -11.05 5.13
C TYR A 373 -16.03 -10.00 4.23
N ASN A 374 -16.30 -8.82 4.79
CA ASN A 374 -16.97 -7.73 4.09
C ASN A 374 -15.98 -6.69 3.56
N HIS A 375 -14.73 -6.69 4.04
CA HIS A 375 -13.75 -5.65 3.70
C HIS A 375 -14.32 -4.23 3.88
N SER A 376 -15.02 -4.02 5.00
CA SER A 376 -15.75 -2.79 5.30
C SER A 376 -14.80 -1.61 5.52
N TYR A 377 -15.15 -0.47 4.93
CA TYR A 377 -14.39 0.77 5.08
C TYR A 377 -15.33 1.96 5.18
N LEU A 378 -14.85 3.04 5.79
CA LEU A 378 -15.54 4.32 5.79
C LEU A 378 -15.10 5.12 4.56
N TYR A 379 -16.04 5.39 3.65
CA TYR A 379 -15.84 6.38 2.61
C TYR A 379 -16.00 7.78 3.23
N ILE A 380 -15.00 8.64 3.07
CA ILE A 380 -14.97 9.99 3.64
C ILE A 380 -14.96 11.00 2.49
N GLY A 381 -16.12 11.54 2.16
CA GLY A 381 -16.28 12.55 1.11
C GLY A 381 -17.30 13.61 1.51
N ASN A 382 -18.03 14.19 0.54
CA ASN A 382 -19.14 15.10 0.83
C ASN A 382 -20.25 14.43 1.65
N LYS A 383 -20.53 13.16 1.36
CA LYS A 383 -21.43 12.30 2.12
C LYS A 383 -20.66 11.06 2.56
N SER A 384 -20.29 11.02 3.83
CA SER A 384 -19.55 9.89 4.41
C SER A 384 -20.50 8.73 4.71
N GLU A 385 -20.08 7.51 4.40
CA GLU A 385 -20.88 6.30 4.64
C GLU A 385 -19.99 5.06 4.70
N ASN A 386 -20.45 4.00 5.37
CA ASN A 386 -19.75 2.72 5.32
C ASN A 386 -20.01 2.05 3.98
N ARG A 387 -18.95 1.54 3.38
CA ARG A 387 -18.97 0.75 2.15
C ARG A 387 -18.19 -0.53 2.38
N ILE A 388 -18.25 -1.42 1.40
CA ILE A 388 -17.59 -2.73 1.42
C ILE A 388 -16.76 -2.90 0.16
N ASN A 389 -15.80 -3.84 0.18
CA ASN A 389 -15.06 -4.27 -0.99
C ASN A 389 -14.34 -3.14 -1.76
N TYR A 390 -13.65 -2.23 -1.07
CA TYR A 390 -12.83 -1.22 -1.76
C TYR A 390 -11.75 -1.92 -2.60
N ARG A 391 -11.91 -1.84 -3.93
CA ARG A 391 -10.94 -2.29 -4.96
C ARG A 391 -10.35 -3.69 -4.75
N GLN A 392 -11.05 -4.60 -4.07
CA GLN A 392 -10.51 -5.91 -3.65
C GLN A 392 -10.05 -6.77 -4.83
N GLN A 393 -10.75 -6.76 -5.96
CA GLN A 393 -10.33 -7.48 -7.16
C GLN A 393 -8.99 -6.96 -7.70
N TYR A 394 -8.76 -5.64 -7.68
CA TYR A 394 -7.50 -5.04 -8.12
C TYR A 394 -6.36 -5.34 -7.15
N PHE A 395 -6.63 -5.32 -5.84
CA PHE A 395 -5.63 -5.71 -4.85
C PHE A 395 -5.26 -7.19 -4.96
N ALA A 396 -6.23 -8.07 -5.20
CA ALA A 396 -5.99 -9.49 -5.46
C ALA A 396 -5.19 -9.72 -6.76
N PHE A 397 -5.46 -8.96 -7.82
CA PHE A 397 -4.65 -8.97 -9.03
C PHE A 397 -3.17 -8.76 -8.72
N TRP A 398 -2.83 -7.74 -7.94
CA TRP A 398 -1.43 -7.43 -7.61
C TRP A 398 -0.76 -8.45 -6.70
N ARG A 399 -1.47 -9.01 -5.72
CA ARG A 399 -0.87 -9.96 -4.76
C ARG A 399 -0.77 -11.38 -5.28
N GLU A 400 -1.77 -11.81 -6.05
CA GLU A 400 -1.90 -13.19 -6.48
C GLU A 400 -1.48 -13.35 -7.94
N TYR A 401 -2.21 -12.71 -8.85
CA TYR A 401 -2.05 -12.98 -10.28
C TYR A 401 -0.77 -12.38 -10.87
N PHE A 402 -0.49 -11.11 -10.56
CA PHE A 402 0.72 -10.43 -11.01
C PHE A 402 1.99 -11.15 -10.54
N VAL A 403 2.05 -11.58 -9.28
CA VAL A 403 3.20 -12.31 -8.72
C VAL A 403 3.40 -13.68 -9.39
N GLN A 404 2.30 -14.38 -9.72
CA GLN A 404 2.36 -15.65 -10.43
C GLN A 404 2.88 -15.48 -11.86
N LEU A 405 2.40 -14.45 -12.57
CA LEU A 405 2.86 -14.13 -13.92
C LEU A 405 4.31 -13.67 -13.94
N SER A 406 4.68 -12.76 -13.03
CA SER A 406 6.00 -12.13 -13.01
C SER A 406 7.15 -13.13 -12.81
N ASN A 407 6.87 -14.23 -12.10
CA ASN A 407 7.83 -15.28 -11.77
C ASN A 407 7.71 -16.52 -12.66
N ARG A 408 6.81 -16.50 -13.65
CA ARG A 408 6.66 -17.63 -14.57
C ARG A 408 7.86 -17.65 -15.52
N PRO A 409 8.59 -18.78 -15.63
CA PRO A 409 9.59 -18.91 -16.67
C PRO A 409 8.90 -18.75 -18.03
N SER A 410 9.45 -17.92 -18.92
CA SER A 410 8.96 -17.80 -20.29
C SER A 410 9.15 -19.14 -21.00
N TYR A 411 8.15 -20.01 -20.91
CA TYR A 411 8.10 -21.20 -21.74
C TYR A 411 7.71 -20.75 -23.14
N PHE A 412 8.70 -20.31 -23.93
CA PHE A 412 8.64 -20.49 -25.38
C PHE A 412 8.72 -21.98 -25.66
N THR A 413 7.67 -22.72 -25.33
CA THR A 413 7.43 -24.00 -25.94
C THR A 413 6.97 -23.72 -27.36
N THR A 414 7.91 -23.76 -28.31
CA THR A 414 7.63 -24.39 -29.60
C THR A 414 7.36 -25.88 -29.35
N ALA A 415 6.30 -26.19 -28.62
CA ALA A 415 5.78 -27.53 -28.56
C ALA A 415 4.90 -27.66 -29.79
N ALA A 416 5.42 -28.34 -30.81
CA ALA A 416 4.57 -29.00 -31.80
C ALA A 416 3.43 -29.71 -31.03
N PRO A 417 2.19 -29.71 -31.54
CA PRO A 417 1.04 -30.19 -30.78
C PRO A 417 1.26 -31.65 -30.41
N SER A 418 1.61 -31.89 -29.13
CA SER A 418 1.70 -33.24 -28.61
C SER A 418 0.27 -33.72 -28.42
N SER A 419 -0.16 -34.57 -29.34
CA SER A 419 -1.38 -35.34 -29.20
C SER A 419 -1.36 -36.12 -27.88
N GLN A 420 -2.50 -36.06 -27.17
CA GLN A 420 -2.94 -36.96 -26.09
C GLN A 420 -2.35 -36.75 -24.69
N ARG A 421 -3.14 -36.04 -23.86
CA ARG A 421 -3.84 -36.65 -22.73
C ARG A 421 -5.12 -35.86 -22.50
N ALA A 422 -6.28 -36.45 -22.79
CA ALA A 422 -7.55 -35.90 -22.35
C ALA A 422 -7.47 -35.70 -20.84
N SER A 423 -7.73 -34.47 -20.38
CA SER A 423 -7.74 -34.17 -18.96
C SER A 423 -8.79 -35.04 -18.27
N SER A 424 -8.57 -35.43 -17.02
CA SER A 424 -9.56 -36.17 -16.22
C SER A 424 -10.96 -35.55 -16.23
N PHE A 425 -11.02 -34.24 -16.52
CA PHE A 425 -12.24 -33.47 -16.70
C PHE A 425 -12.99 -33.80 -18.00
N GLU A 426 -12.31 -33.99 -19.13
CA GLU A 426 -12.95 -34.44 -20.38
C GLU A 426 -13.52 -35.84 -20.22
N THR A 427 -12.77 -36.77 -19.63
CA THR A 427 -13.25 -38.13 -19.37
C THR A 427 -14.45 -38.13 -18.43
N ALA A 428 -14.45 -37.29 -17.39
CA ALA A 428 -15.59 -37.11 -16.49
C ALA A 428 -16.81 -36.50 -17.21
N THR A 429 -16.59 -35.50 -18.07
CA THR A 429 -17.66 -34.83 -18.84
C THR A 429 -18.31 -35.80 -19.81
N TRP A 430 -17.52 -36.54 -20.58
CA TRP A 430 -18.03 -37.55 -21.52
C TRP A 430 -18.76 -38.68 -20.79
N SER A 431 -18.24 -39.15 -19.65
CA SER A 431 -18.90 -40.18 -18.82
C SER A 431 -20.26 -39.70 -18.28
N LEU A 432 -20.34 -38.45 -17.81
CA LEU A 432 -21.59 -37.85 -17.31
C LEU A 432 -22.61 -37.65 -18.44
N THR A 433 -22.16 -37.19 -19.62
CA THR A 433 -23.06 -37.06 -20.78
C THR A 433 -23.58 -38.41 -21.28
N ALA A 434 -22.76 -39.46 -21.24
CA ALA A 434 -23.18 -40.81 -21.60
C ALA A 434 -24.21 -41.37 -20.59
N LEU A 435 -23.99 -41.14 -19.29
CA LEU A 435 -24.94 -41.52 -18.24
C LEU A 435 -26.28 -40.77 -18.38
N ALA A 436 -26.25 -39.46 -18.65
CA ALA A 436 -27.45 -38.68 -18.90
C ALA A 436 -28.22 -39.16 -20.14
N GLY A 437 -27.51 -39.46 -21.23
CA GLY A 437 -28.10 -40.04 -22.44
C GLY A 437 -28.76 -41.40 -22.19
N LEU A 438 -28.11 -42.28 -21.43
CA LEU A 438 -28.68 -43.58 -21.02
C LEU A 438 -29.95 -43.40 -20.18
N LEU A 439 -29.98 -42.42 -19.28
CA LEU A 439 -31.16 -42.12 -18.45
C LEU A 439 -32.34 -41.64 -19.29
N VAL A 440 -32.08 -40.82 -20.32
CA VAL A 440 -33.10 -40.38 -21.28
C VAL A 440 -33.64 -41.57 -22.09
N ILE A 441 -32.77 -42.47 -22.55
CA ILE A 441 -33.19 -43.66 -23.30
C ILE A 441 -34.04 -44.59 -22.42
N ILE A 442 -33.64 -44.81 -21.16
CA ILE A 442 -34.38 -45.64 -20.21
C ILE A 442 -35.75 -45.04 -19.90
N THR A 443 -35.83 -43.73 -19.70
CA THR A 443 -37.11 -43.04 -19.43
C THR A 443 -38.05 -43.10 -20.65
N ILE A 444 -37.52 -42.92 -21.86
CA ILE A 444 -38.30 -43.11 -23.09
C ILE A 444 -38.78 -44.56 -23.23
N ALA A 445 -37.91 -45.54 -22.97
CA ALA A 445 -38.27 -46.95 -23.03
C ALA A 445 -39.36 -47.32 -22.00
N LEU A 446 -39.23 -46.83 -20.76
CA LEU A 446 -40.24 -46.99 -19.71
C LEU A 446 -41.57 -46.34 -20.11
N PHE A 447 -41.53 -45.13 -20.69
CA PHE A 447 -42.73 -44.45 -21.19
C PHE A 447 -43.42 -45.26 -22.30
N ILE A 448 -42.66 -45.81 -23.25
CA ILE A 448 -43.19 -46.68 -24.31
C ILE A 448 -43.84 -47.95 -23.72
N VAL A 449 -43.21 -48.57 -22.73
CA VAL A 449 -43.76 -49.76 -22.04
C VAL A 449 -45.05 -49.42 -21.29
N ILE A 450 -45.11 -48.27 -20.62
CA ILE A 450 -46.30 -47.79 -19.91
C ILE A 450 -47.44 -47.49 -20.90
N CYS A 451 -47.14 -46.82 -22.03
CA CYS A 451 -48.14 -46.55 -23.08
C CYS A 451 -48.65 -47.83 -23.76
N ARG A 452 -47.81 -48.87 -23.89
CA ARG A 452 -48.22 -50.19 -24.42
C ARG A 452 -49.03 -51.03 -23.44
N ARG A 453 -49.01 -50.70 -22.14
CA ARG A 453 -49.78 -51.39 -21.09
C ARG A 453 -51.16 -50.79 -20.83
N ARG A 454 -51.70 -49.93 -21.71
CA ARG A 454 -53.14 -49.63 -21.66
C ARG A 454 -53.92 -50.92 -21.94
N PRO A 455 -54.69 -51.46 -20.97
CA PRO A 455 -55.55 -52.60 -21.24
C PRO A 455 -56.61 -52.19 -22.26
N LYS A 456 -56.82 -53.06 -23.26
CA LYS A 456 -58.07 -53.08 -24.00
C LYS A 456 -59.10 -53.67 -23.05
N ASP A 457 -59.81 -52.81 -22.35
CA ASP A 457 -61.06 -53.20 -21.71
C ASP A 457 -62.20 -53.01 -22.72
N TYR A 458 -63.01 -54.05 -22.78
CA TYR A 458 -64.21 -54.28 -23.59
C TYR A 458 -65.34 -53.29 -23.28
#